data_AF-A0A7J8YG90-F1
#
_entry.id   AF-A0A7J8YG90-F1
#
_cell.length_a   1.000
_cell.length_b   1.000
_cell.length_c   1.000
_cell.angle_alpha   90.00
_cell.angle_beta   90.00
_cell.angle_gamma   90.00
#
_symmetry.space_group_name_H-M   'P 1'
#
loop_
_entity.id
_entity.type
_entity.pdbx_description
1 polymer ?
#
loop_
_entity_poly.entity_id
_entity_poly.type
_entity_poly.pdbx_seq_one_letter_code
_entity_poly.pdbx_strand_id
1 'polypeptide(L)'
;MSAYKRVVQLGFNAYSSSIVNRVGHRQISQLVKSNGKRAFLVDTLALVRSLEAQGVPSKQAEAITSAITEVLNDSLENVSQSFVSKAEMQKSEMLQEANLSKFKSEVKSSQVLIYTLNKKLSGKEEGRNLYVDKERGEEDESGNDKSCINGEL
;
A
#
# COMPACT_ATOMS: atom_id res chain seq x y z
N MET A 1 23.67 -6.35 28.65
CA MET A 1 23.84 -7.28 27.49
C MET A 1 22.44 -7.83 27.20
N SER A 2 21.79 -7.64 26.06
CA SER A 2 22.25 -7.79 24.67
C SER A 2 21.32 -7.02 23.72
N ALA A 3 21.89 -6.44 22.67
CA ALA A 3 21.19 -5.66 21.65
C ALA A 3 20.76 -6.57 20.48
N TYR A 4 19.55 -6.38 19.97
CA TYR A 4 19.18 -6.89 18.64
C TYR A 4 18.73 -5.72 17.75
N LYS A 5 19.72 -5.19 17.03
CA LYS A 5 19.56 -4.29 15.89
C LYS A 5 19.54 -5.17 14.63
N ARG A 6 18.42 -5.24 13.93
CA ARG A 6 18.40 -5.69 12.52
C ARG A 6 17.91 -4.54 11.66
N VAL A 7 18.86 -3.79 11.12
CA VAL A 7 18.64 -2.89 9.98
C VAL A 7 18.77 -3.75 8.74
N VAL A 8 17.67 -3.96 8.03
CA VAL A 8 17.70 -4.55 6.69
C VAL A 8 18.00 -3.40 5.73
N GLN A 9 19.28 -3.22 5.44
CA GLN A 9 19.76 -2.31 4.40
C GLN A 9 19.56 -3.01 3.05
N LEU A 10 18.46 -2.72 2.35
CA LEU A 10 18.33 -3.08 0.93
C LEU A 10 19.04 -2.02 0.11
N GLY A 11 20.33 -2.23 -0.17
CA GLY A 11 21.07 -1.52 -1.21
C GLY A 11 21.33 -2.46 -2.38
N PHE A 12 20.96 -2.05 -3.59
CA PHE A 12 21.40 -2.43 -4.96
C PHE A 12 20.33 -1.80 -5.89
N ASN A 13 20.59 -0.92 -6.85
CA ASN A 13 21.72 -0.79 -7.77
C ASN A 13 22.04 0.67 -8.09
N ALA A 14 23.32 1.02 -7.98
CA ALA A 14 23.93 2.09 -8.74
C ALA A 14 24.02 1.65 -10.21
N TYR A 15 23.11 2.13 -11.06
CA TYR A 15 23.28 2.00 -12.51
C TYR A 15 24.19 3.12 -13.02
N SER A 16 25.45 2.73 -13.21
CA SER A 16 26.36 3.15 -14.28
C SER A 16 26.20 4.59 -14.79
N SER A 17 27.12 5.44 -14.34
CA SER A 17 27.51 6.64 -15.09
C SER A 17 28.07 6.23 -16.46
N SER A 18 27.81 7.08 -17.45
CA SER A 18 28.43 7.19 -18.78
C SER A 18 27.94 6.24 -19.88
N ILE A 19 27.21 6.79 -20.86
CA ILE A 19 27.73 7.08 -22.20
C ILE A 19 27.01 8.32 -22.74
N VAL A 20 27.84 9.26 -23.15
CA VAL A 20 27.62 10.47 -23.95
C VAL A 20 26.54 10.28 -25.03
N ASN A 21 25.52 11.13 -25.01
CA ASN A 21 25.06 11.74 -26.26
C ASN A 21 24.77 13.22 -26.02
N ARG A 22 25.66 14.03 -26.58
CA ARG A 22 25.78 15.48 -26.38
C ARG A 22 24.82 16.20 -27.31
N VAL A 23 23.53 15.93 -27.16
CA VAL A 23 22.48 16.81 -27.70
C VAL A 23 21.99 17.59 -26.50
N GLY A 24 22.25 18.90 -26.47
CA GLY A 24 21.80 19.76 -25.37
C GLY A 24 20.29 19.64 -25.22
N HIS A 25 19.84 18.81 -24.29
CA HIS A 25 18.48 18.84 -23.77
C HIS A 25 18.33 20.22 -23.11
N ARG A 26 17.87 21.19 -23.91
CA ARG A 26 17.45 22.50 -23.42
C ARG A 26 16.44 22.20 -22.32
N GLN A 27 16.79 22.48 -21.06
CA GLN A 27 15.95 22.27 -19.88
C GLN A 27 14.74 23.24 -19.89
N ILE A 28 13.97 23.25 -20.96
CA ILE A 28 12.77 24.09 -21.11
C ILE A 28 11.51 23.27 -20.81
N SER A 29 11.58 21.93 -20.88
CA SER A 29 10.47 21.05 -20.51
C SER A 29 10.05 21.12 -19.03
N GLN A 30 10.83 21.81 -18.18
CA GLN A 30 10.46 22.13 -16.80
C GLN A 30 9.88 23.54 -16.60
N LEU A 31 10.03 24.47 -17.55
CA LEU A 31 9.70 25.89 -17.32
C LEU A 31 8.25 26.25 -17.65
N VAL A 32 7.51 25.38 -18.33
CA VAL A 32 6.08 25.59 -18.58
C VAL A 32 5.31 24.86 -17.49
N LYS A 33 4.59 25.61 -16.63
CA LYS A 33 3.55 25.05 -15.76
C LYS A 33 2.46 24.46 -16.64
N SER A 34 2.65 23.23 -17.10
CA SER A 34 1.61 22.48 -17.79
C SER A 34 0.55 22.09 -16.77
N ASN A 35 -0.64 22.66 -16.86
CA ASN A 35 -1.85 22.21 -16.15
C ASN A 35 -2.24 20.80 -16.63
N GLY A 36 -1.41 19.79 -16.37
CA GLY A 36 -1.56 18.41 -16.84
C GLY A 36 -1.21 18.17 -18.31
N LYS A 37 -1.15 19.22 -19.16
CA LYS A 37 -0.84 19.10 -20.60
C LYS A 37 0.66 19.20 -20.89
N ARG A 38 1.37 18.07 -20.96
CA ARG A 38 2.79 18.02 -21.31
C ARG A 38 3.02 18.67 -22.68
N ALA A 39 3.52 19.91 -22.71
CA ALA A 39 3.86 20.60 -23.94
C ALA A 39 5.28 20.25 -24.36
N PHE A 40 5.45 19.64 -25.54
CA PHE A 40 6.76 19.49 -26.16
C PHE A 40 7.03 20.69 -27.05
N LEU A 41 8.08 21.44 -26.70
CA LEU A 41 8.54 22.56 -27.49
C LEU A 41 9.42 22.03 -28.62
N VAL A 42 8.87 22.00 -29.82
CA VAL A 42 9.60 21.77 -31.07
C VAL A 42 10.01 23.14 -31.62
N ASP A 43 11.28 23.33 -31.92
CA ASP A 43 11.75 24.52 -32.65
C ASP A 43 11.43 24.35 -34.14
N THR A 44 10.21 24.75 -34.52
CA THR A 44 9.71 24.60 -35.90
C THR A 44 10.51 25.43 -36.88
N LEU A 45 11.04 26.59 -36.47
CA LEU A 45 11.85 27.44 -37.33
C LEU A 45 13.19 26.77 -37.65
N ALA A 46 13.89 26.25 -36.62
CA ALA A 46 15.15 25.54 -36.84
C ALA A 46 14.96 24.31 -37.72
N LEU A 47 13.85 23.58 -37.53
CA LEU A 47 13.54 22.40 -38.34
C LEU A 47 13.28 22.76 -39.81
N VAL A 48 12.46 23.78 -40.09
CA VAL A 48 12.22 24.27 -41.45
C VAL A 48 13.53 24.71 -42.11
N ARG A 49 14.36 25.50 -41.41
CA ARG A 49 15.66 25.95 -41.96
C ARG A 49 16.62 24.79 -42.25
N SER A 50 16.58 23.74 -41.44
CA SER A 50 17.39 22.54 -41.67
C SER A 50 16.95 21.76 -42.92
N LEU A 51 15.65 21.69 -43.20
CA LEU A 51 15.10 21.06 -44.39
C LEU A 51 15.41 21.89 -45.65
N GLU A 52 15.26 23.21 -45.56
CA GLU A 52 15.65 24.12 -46.64
C GLU A 52 17.14 24.03 -46.97
N ALA A 53 18.00 23.88 -45.96
CA ALA A 53 19.44 23.67 -46.15
C ALA A 53 19.77 22.36 -46.87
N GLN A 54 18.86 21.37 -46.83
CA GLN A 54 18.95 20.13 -47.60
C GLN A 54 18.30 20.23 -48.99
N GLY A 55 17.86 21.43 -49.40
CA GLY A 55 17.27 21.68 -50.71
C GLY A 55 15.75 21.45 -50.76
N VAL A 56 15.08 21.27 -49.62
CA VAL A 56 13.62 21.14 -49.59
C VAL A 56 12.98 22.53 -49.79
N PRO A 57 12.05 22.71 -50.75
CA PRO A 57 11.32 23.97 -50.91
C PRO A 57 10.59 24.38 -49.63
N SER A 58 10.59 25.68 -49.28
CA SER A 58 10.03 26.19 -48.02
C SER A 58 8.62 25.67 -47.72
N LYS A 59 7.73 25.67 -48.72
CA LYS A 59 6.36 25.18 -48.57
C LYS A 59 6.26 23.68 -48.23
N GLN A 60 7.19 22.88 -48.75
CA GLN A 60 7.28 21.46 -48.41
C GLN A 60 7.93 21.26 -47.05
N ALA A 61 8.96 22.03 -46.71
CA ALA A 61 9.60 21.99 -45.40
C ALA A 61 8.62 22.32 -44.27
N GLU A 62 7.76 23.31 -44.48
CA GLU A 62 6.66 23.65 -43.57
C GLU A 62 5.65 22.51 -43.44
N ALA A 63 5.20 21.93 -44.56
CA ALA A 63 4.25 20.82 -44.54
C ALA A 63 4.81 19.58 -43.81
N ILE A 64 6.07 19.22 -44.06
CA ILE A 64 6.77 18.13 -43.37
C ILE A 64 6.87 18.42 -41.88
N THR A 65 7.31 19.63 -41.52
CA THR A 65 7.42 20.06 -40.12
C THR A 65 6.06 19.99 -39.41
N SER A 66 4.99 20.43 -40.07
CA SER A 66 3.63 20.36 -39.54
C SER A 66 3.20 18.91 -39.27
N ALA A 67 3.40 18.00 -40.24
CA ALA A 67 3.06 16.60 -40.09
C ALA A 67 3.86 15.94 -38.94
N ILE A 68 5.14 16.28 -38.80
CA ILE A 68 5.97 15.81 -37.68
C ILE A 68 5.43 16.32 -36.34
N THR A 69 5.10 17.61 -36.23
CA THR A 69 4.56 18.16 -34.98
C THR A 69 3.22 17.55 -34.59
N GLU A 70 2.39 17.22 -35.57
CA GLU A 70 1.10 16.54 -35.36
C GLU A 70 1.31 15.13 -34.84
N VAL A 71 2.12 14.31 -35.53
CA VAL A 71 2.46 12.95 -35.09
C VAL A 71 3.09 12.94 -33.70
N LEU A 72 3.97 13.91 -33.40
CA LEU A 72 4.60 14.02 -32.08
C LEU A 72 3.59 14.35 -30.99
N ASN A 73 2.65 15.26 -31.26
CA ASN A 73 1.60 15.62 -30.32
C ASN A 73 0.69 14.41 -30.03
N ASP A 74 0.23 13.73 -31.07
CA ASP A 74 -0.68 12.59 -30.97
C ASP A 74 -0.01 11.38 -30.30
N SER A 75 1.23 11.09 -30.70
CA SER A 75 1.99 9.97 -30.13
C SER A 75 2.22 10.16 -28.63
N LEU A 76 2.53 11.39 -28.21
CA LEU A 76 2.74 11.68 -26.80
C LEU A 76 1.43 11.64 -26.00
N GLU A 77 0.33 12.13 -26.57
CA GLU A 77 -0.98 12.05 -25.93
C GLU A 77 -1.36 10.58 -25.71
N ASN A 78 -1.23 9.74 -26.73
CA ASN A 78 -1.48 8.31 -26.63
C ASN A 78 -0.57 7.64 -25.57
N VAL A 79 0.73 7.93 -25.60
CA VAL A 79 1.68 7.42 -24.60
C VAL A 79 1.32 7.93 -23.20
N SER A 80 0.82 9.16 -23.06
CA SER A 80 0.44 9.74 -21.76
C SER A 80 -0.69 9.00 -21.07
N GLN A 81 -1.63 8.44 -21.83
CA GLN A 81 -2.74 7.66 -21.29
C GLN A 81 -2.29 6.33 -20.68
N SER A 82 -1.12 5.81 -21.07
CA SER A 82 -0.56 4.60 -20.46
C SER A 82 0.17 4.85 -19.13
N PHE A 83 0.42 6.11 -18.78
CA PHE A 83 1.09 6.46 -17.54
C PHE A 83 0.08 6.97 -16.50
N VAL A 84 0.24 6.49 -15.27
CA VAL A 84 -0.47 7.05 -14.12
C VAL A 84 0.26 8.31 -13.67
N SER A 85 -0.46 9.41 -13.43
CA SER A 85 0.17 10.62 -12.90
C SER A 85 0.65 10.40 -11.47
N LYS A 86 1.63 11.20 -11.02
CA LYS A 86 2.12 11.14 -9.63
C LYS A 86 1.00 11.38 -8.61
N ALA A 87 0.07 12.27 -8.91
CA ALA A 87 -1.04 12.59 -8.03
C ALA A 87 -2.03 11.41 -7.93
N GLU A 88 -2.34 10.77 -9.05
CA GLU A 88 -3.20 9.59 -9.09
C GLU A 88 -2.55 8.40 -8.37
N MET A 89 -1.24 8.19 -8.57
CA MET A 89 -0.46 7.17 -7.87
C MET A 89 -0.45 7.41 -6.35
N GLN A 90 -0.19 8.64 -5.90
CA GLN A 90 -0.23 8.96 -4.47
C GLN A 90 -1.63 8.75 -3.88
N LYS A 91 -2.68 9.12 -4.61
CA LYS A 91 -4.06 8.89 -4.17
C LYS A 91 -4.36 7.40 -4.04
N SER A 92 -3.93 6.57 -4.99
CA SER A 92 -4.15 5.11 -4.91
C SER A 92 -3.35 4.48 -3.76
N GLU A 93 -2.11 4.90 -3.53
CA GLU A 93 -1.28 4.49 -2.39
C GLU A 93 -1.95 4.83 -1.05
N MET A 94 -2.40 6.08 -0.89
CA MET A 94 -3.09 6.52 0.33
C MET A 94 -4.37 5.72 0.60
N LEU A 95 -5.15 5.43 -0.44
CA LEU A 95 -6.36 4.61 -0.31
C LEU A 95 -6.04 3.17 0.09
N GLN A 96 -5.01 2.59 -0.50
CA GLN A 96 -4.56 1.24 -0.18
C GLN A 96 -4.05 1.14 1.27
N GLU A 97 -3.27 2.12 1.72
CA GLU A 97 -2.76 2.20 3.10
C GLU A 97 -3.91 2.34 4.11
N ALA A 98 -4.91 3.18 3.81
CA ALA A 98 -6.09 3.34 4.66
C ALA A 98 -6.89 2.04 4.81
N ASN A 99 -7.10 1.31 3.70
CA ASN A 99 -7.79 0.02 3.72
C ASN A 99 -7.02 -1.02 4.53
N LEU A 100 -5.68 -1.09 4.37
CA LEU A 100 -4.83 -2.00 5.11
C LEU A 100 -4.85 -1.68 6.61
N SER A 101 -4.81 -0.39 6.96
CA SER A 101 -4.92 0.08 8.34
C SER A 101 -6.26 -0.32 8.98
N LYS A 102 -7.36 -0.13 8.26
CA LYS A 102 -8.70 -0.55 8.70
C LYS A 102 -8.79 -2.07 8.90
N PHE A 103 -8.32 -2.85 7.94
CA PHE A 103 -8.29 -4.31 8.06
C PHE A 103 -7.48 -4.75 9.30
N LYS A 104 -6.32 -4.13 9.52
CA LYS A 104 -5.47 -4.44 10.69
C LYS A 104 -6.15 -4.10 12.02
N SER A 105 -6.91 -3.02 12.10
CA SER A 105 -7.63 -2.66 13.32
C SER A 105 -8.80 -3.61 13.59
N GLU A 106 -9.54 -4.00 12.56
CA GLU A 106 -10.61 -5.01 12.65
C GLU A 106 -10.07 -6.36 13.12
N VAL A 107 -8.98 -6.85 12.51
CA VAL A 107 -8.33 -8.10 12.91
C VAL A 107 -7.90 -8.06 14.38
N LYS A 108 -7.27 -6.96 14.82
CA LYS A 108 -6.88 -6.79 16.23
C LYS A 108 -8.09 -6.76 17.16
N SER A 109 -9.14 -6.04 16.77
CA SER A 109 -10.38 -5.95 17.55
C SER A 109 -11.01 -7.34 17.74
N SER A 110 -11.10 -8.13 16.66
CA SER A 110 -11.60 -9.51 16.71
C SER A 110 -10.74 -10.40 17.60
N GLN A 111 -9.41 -10.29 17.54
CA GLN A 111 -8.52 -11.06 18.42
C GLN A 111 -8.73 -10.71 19.90
N VAL A 112 -8.84 -9.42 20.23
CA VAL A 112 -9.12 -8.95 21.59
C VAL A 112 -10.49 -9.44 22.07
N LEU A 113 -11.50 -9.40 21.20
CA LEU A 113 -12.83 -9.89 21.51
C LEU A 113 -12.82 -11.39 21.81
N ILE A 114 -12.22 -12.20 20.93
CA ILE A 114 -12.09 -13.66 21.11
C ILE A 114 -11.37 -13.98 22.42
N TYR A 115 -10.25 -13.31 22.69
CA TYR A 115 -9.51 -13.50 23.94
C TYR A 115 -10.37 -13.16 25.17
N THR A 116 -11.10 -12.03 25.13
CA THR A 116 -11.95 -11.59 26.23
C THR A 116 -13.10 -12.57 26.48
N LEU A 117 -13.72 -13.09 25.41
CA LEU A 117 -14.79 -14.09 25.51
C LEU A 117 -14.27 -15.40 26.11
N ASN A 118 -13.13 -15.91 25.62
CA ASN A 118 -12.52 -17.12 26.14
C ASN A 118 -12.17 -17.00 27.64
N LYS A 119 -11.62 -15.86 28.07
CA LYS A 119 -11.33 -15.61 29.48
C LYS A 119 -12.59 -15.62 30.35
N LYS A 120 -13.68 -14.98 29.87
CA LYS A 120 -14.97 -14.96 30.57
C LYS A 120 -15.60 -16.36 30.65
N LEU A 121 -15.49 -17.15 29.59
CA LEU A 121 -16.00 -18.52 29.56
C LEU A 121 -15.22 -19.41 30.54
N SER A 122 -13.89 -19.35 30.55
CA SER A 122 -13.04 -20.09 31.50
C SER A 122 -13.41 -19.80 32.96
N GLY A 123 -13.53 -18.52 33.34
CA GLY A 123 -13.92 -18.17 34.71
C GLY A 123 -15.35 -18.58 35.09
N LYS A 124 -16.28 -18.65 34.11
CA LYS A 124 -17.63 -19.17 34.33
C LYS A 124 -17.67 -20.69 34.47
N GLU A 125 -16.80 -21.41 33.77
CA GLU A 125 -16.65 -22.86 33.95
C GLU A 125 -16.08 -23.18 35.34
N GLU A 126 -15.07 -22.44 35.80
CA GLU A 126 -14.50 -22.58 37.15
C GLU A 126 -15.56 -22.35 38.25
N GLY A 127 -16.35 -21.28 38.13
CA GLY A 127 -17.44 -21.00 39.07
C GLY A 127 -18.56 -22.06 39.07
N ARG A 128 -18.87 -22.64 37.91
CA ARG A 128 -19.85 -23.75 37.81
C ARG A 128 -19.31 -25.04 38.38
N ASN A 129 -18.04 -25.36 38.16
CA ASN A 129 -17.42 -26.56 38.73
C ASN A 129 -17.42 -26.49 40.27
N LEU A 130 -17.09 -25.32 40.83
CA LEU A 130 -17.17 -25.07 42.27
C LEU A 130 -18.59 -25.21 42.85
N TYR A 131 -19.62 -24.82 42.09
CA TYR A 131 -21.02 -24.99 42.50
C TYR A 131 -21.42 -26.47 42.52
N VAL A 132 -21.07 -27.22 41.48
CA VAL A 132 -21.34 -28.67 41.40
C VAL A 132 -20.58 -29.46 42.48
N ASP A 133 -19.34 -29.08 42.79
CA ASP A 133 -18.56 -29.70 43.87
C ASP A 133 -19.19 -29.44 45.25
N LYS A 134 -19.84 -28.29 45.43
CA LYS A 134 -20.55 -27.96 46.66
C LYS A 134 -21.84 -28.76 46.82
N GLU A 135 -22.64 -28.90 45.77
CA GLU A 135 -23.85 -29.74 45.82
C GLU A 135 -23.51 -31.22 46.04
N ARG A 136 -22.39 -31.71 45.52
CA ARG A 136 -21.93 -33.09 45.79
C ARG A 136 -21.50 -33.30 47.25
N GLY A 137 -20.98 -32.27 47.92
CA GLY A 137 -20.58 -32.34 49.33
C GLY A 137 -21.73 -32.23 50.33
N GLU A 138 -22.88 -31.68 49.93
CA GLU A 138 -24.06 -31.54 50.80
C GLU A 138 -24.98 -32.77 50.77
N GLU A 139 -24.89 -33.65 49.75
CA GLU A 139 -25.66 -34.90 49.68
C GLU A 139 -25.15 -36.00 50.65
N ASP A 140 -23.89 -35.91 51.11
CA ASP A 140 -23.27 -36.91 51.99
C ASP A 140 -23.57 -36.72 53.50
N GLU A 141 -24.18 -35.60 53.93
CA GLU A 141 -24.47 -35.32 55.36
C GLU A 141 -25.88 -35.70 55.84
N SER A 142 -26.78 -36.17 54.95
CA SER A 142 -28.16 -36.53 55.35
C SER A 142 -28.37 -38.02 55.71
N GLY A 143 -27.31 -38.83 55.69
CA GLY A 143 -27.39 -40.28 55.71
C GLY A 143 -26.74 -41.00 56.90
N ASN A 144 -26.68 -40.43 58.11
CA ASN A 144 -26.19 -41.21 59.25
C ASN A 144 -26.81 -40.85 60.61
N ASP A 145 -28.13 -41.04 60.73
CA ASP A 145 -28.83 -41.06 62.03
C ASP A 145 -29.47 -42.44 62.25
N LYS A 146 -28.65 -43.49 62.25
CA LYS A 146 -29.05 -44.80 62.76
C LYS A 146 -27.94 -45.41 63.60
N SER A 147 -28.34 -45.78 64.81
CA SER A 147 -27.66 -46.64 65.78
C SER A 147 -26.53 -45.99 66.58
N CYS A 148 -26.82 -45.74 67.86
CA CYS A 148 -26.04 -46.22 69.01
C CYS A 148 -26.73 -45.74 70.29
N ILE A 149 -27.40 -46.65 71.02
CA ILE A 149 -27.11 -46.97 72.42
C ILE A 149 -28.01 -48.12 72.89
N ASN A 150 -27.50 -49.35 72.73
CA ASN A 150 -27.85 -50.49 73.58
C ASN A 150 -26.61 -50.84 74.41
N GLY A 151 -26.83 -51.16 75.69
CA GLY A 151 -25.86 -51.81 76.60
C GLY A 151 -25.11 -50.84 77.53
N GLU A 152 -24.88 -51.10 78.82
CA GLU A 152 -25.08 -52.22 79.76
C GLU A 152 -25.13 -51.57 81.17
N LEU A 153 -25.96 -52.01 82.12
CA LEU A 153 -25.69 -53.03 83.15
C LEU A 153 -26.97 -53.29 83.96
#